data_AF-A0A969ENI0-F1
#
_entry.id   AF-A0A969ENI0-F1
#
_cell.length_a   1.000
_cell.length_b   1.000
_cell.length_c   1.000
_cell.angle_alpha   90.00
_cell.angle_beta   90.00
_cell.angle_gamma   90.00
#
_symmetry.space_group_name_H-M   'P 1'
#
loop_
_entity.id
_entity.type
_entity.pdbx_description
1 polymer ?
#
loop_
_entity_poly.entity_id
_entity_poly.type
_entity_poly.pdbx_seq_one_letter_code
_entity_poly.pdbx_strand_id
1 'polypeptide(L)'
;MTEEEVREELRPGSEQRLKESLILMEIANKEKIQVDQVEVQQHLEHTISSLISGMSEREARRTISDDVLRGLTANVYNNTLIGNTLKHLRAMATGELENQEKELSEAEVKSEKPKAKKKSKAKAKKTSEEKSPSEDKIAEDAAPALEAVEETSEAVMDKAEESTPETPE
;
A
#
# COMPACT_ATOMS: atom_id res chain seq x y z
N MET A 1 -1.78 36.38 -18.59
CA MET A 1 -2.25 35.18 -17.90
C MET A 1 -1.79 35.26 -16.46
N THR A 2 -2.72 35.54 -15.56
CA THR A 2 -2.47 35.52 -14.11
C THR A 2 -2.63 34.10 -13.57
N GLU A 3 -2.13 33.83 -12.36
CA GLU A 3 -2.32 32.52 -11.71
C GLU A 3 -3.81 32.18 -11.53
N GLU A 4 -4.64 33.19 -11.26
CA GLU A 4 -6.08 33.05 -11.08
C GLU A 4 -6.79 32.67 -12.39
N GLU A 5 -6.38 33.27 -13.52
CA GLU A 5 -6.90 32.92 -14.85
C GLU A 5 -6.58 31.46 -15.21
N VAL A 6 -5.34 31.00 -14.94
CA VAL A 6 -4.96 29.59 -15.14
C VAL A 6 -5.79 28.65 -14.26
N ARG A 7 -6.06 29.03 -13.01
CA ARG A 7 -6.83 28.21 -12.07
C ARG A 7 -8.27 28.04 -12.53
N GLU A 8 -8.93 29.12 -12.95
CA GLU A 8 -10.32 29.06 -13.42
C GLU A 8 -10.46 28.25 -14.73
N GLU A 9 -9.46 28.29 -15.60
CA GLU A 9 -9.42 27.45 -16.81
C GLU A 9 -9.22 25.96 -16.51
N LEU A 10 -8.37 25.60 -15.53
CA LEU A 10 -8.06 24.22 -15.17
C LEU A 10 -9.07 23.56 -14.22
N ARG A 11 -9.85 24.38 -13.50
CA ARG A 11 -10.83 23.95 -12.52
C ARG A 11 -11.86 22.94 -13.05
N PRO A 12 -12.59 23.20 -14.16
CA PRO A 12 -13.65 22.29 -14.59
C PRO A 12 -13.13 20.88 -14.92
N GLY A 13 -11.96 20.78 -15.57
CA GLY A 13 -11.34 19.49 -15.86
C GLY A 13 -10.90 18.74 -14.60
N SER A 14 -10.43 19.46 -13.59
CA SER A 14 -10.01 18.86 -12.31
C SER A 14 -11.21 18.39 -11.48
N GLU A 15 -12.30 19.15 -11.46
CA GLU A 15 -13.55 18.76 -10.80
C GLU A 15 -14.17 17.52 -11.45
N GLN A 16 -14.16 17.44 -12.79
CA GLN A 16 -14.66 16.28 -13.50
C GLN A 16 -13.83 15.02 -13.16
N ARG A 17 -12.51 15.11 -13.24
CA ARG A 17 -11.61 14.00 -12.89
C ARG A 17 -11.81 13.52 -11.45
N LEU A 18 -12.01 14.44 -10.51
CA LEU A 18 -12.26 14.09 -9.12
C LEU A 18 -13.58 13.32 -8.97
N LYS A 19 -14.66 13.78 -9.61
CA LYS A 19 -15.97 13.09 -9.57
C LYS A 19 -15.86 11.68 -10.14
N GLU A 20 -15.23 11.53 -11.30
CA GLU A 20 -15.03 10.22 -11.93
C GLU A 20 -14.23 9.27 -11.03
N SER A 21 -13.14 9.77 -10.42
CA SER A 21 -12.32 8.99 -9.50
C SER A 21 -13.11 8.54 -8.27
N LEU A 22 -13.91 9.42 -7.66
CA LEU A 22 -14.75 9.09 -6.50
C LEU A 22 -15.82 8.04 -6.84
N ILE A 23 -16.45 8.15 -8.01
CA ILE A 23 -17.43 7.14 -8.46
C ILE A 23 -16.77 5.78 -8.62
N LEU A 24 -15.60 5.72 -9.26
CA LEU A 24 -14.87 4.47 -9.45
C LEU A 24 -14.41 3.86 -8.13
N MET A 25 -13.95 4.67 -7.17
CA MET A 25 -13.61 4.20 -5.82
C MET A 25 -14.82 3.61 -5.10
N GLU A 26 -15.99 4.25 -5.20
CA GLU A 26 -17.21 3.75 -4.57
C GLU A 26 -17.67 2.42 -5.18
N ILE A 27 -17.53 2.26 -6.50
CA ILE A 27 -17.79 0.98 -7.18
C ILE A 27 -16.79 -0.08 -6.70
N ALA A 28 -15.50 0.25 -6.66
CA ALA A 28 -14.46 -0.67 -6.21
C ALA A 28 -14.72 -1.19 -4.79
N ASN A 29 -15.18 -0.30 -3.90
CA ASN A 29 -15.55 -0.64 -2.53
C ASN A 29 -16.76 -1.57 -2.46
N LYS A 30 -17.82 -1.29 -3.25
CA LYS A 30 -19.05 -2.10 -3.26
C LYS A 30 -18.85 -3.49 -3.85
N GLU A 31 -18.10 -3.57 -4.94
CA GLU A 31 -17.75 -4.83 -5.60
C GLU A 31 -16.56 -5.54 -4.94
N LYS A 32 -15.99 -4.95 -3.87
CA LYS A 32 -14.87 -5.49 -3.09
C LYS A 32 -13.68 -5.87 -3.96
N ILE A 33 -13.36 -5.01 -4.93
CA ILE A 33 -12.25 -5.23 -5.85
C ILE A 33 -10.95 -5.20 -5.06
N GLN A 34 -10.18 -6.27 -5.18
CA GLN A 34 -8.90 -6.40 -4.49
C GLN A 34 -7.75 -5.97 -5.40
N VAL A 35 -6.69 -5.50 -4.76
CA VAL A 35 -5.43 -5.14 -5.41
C VAL A 35 -4.37 -6.10 -4.90
N ASP A 36 -3.65 -6.72 -5.82
CA ASP A 36 -2.50 -7.56 -5.48
C ASP A 36 -1.34 -6.66 -5.04
N GLN A 37 -0.76 -6.97 -3.86
CA GLN A 37 0.42 -6.24 -3.38
C GLN A 37 1.62 -6.41 -4.30
N VAL A 38 1.74 -7.55 -4.99
CA VAL A 38 2.85 -7.79 -5.92
C VAL A 38 2.76 -6.84 -7.11
N GLU A 39 1.56 -6.65 -7.67
CA GLU A 39 1.30 -5.70 -8.76
C GLU A 39 1.63 -4.27 -8.33
N VAL A 40 1.23 -3.86 -7.12
CA VAL A 40 1.54 -2.52 -6.58
C VAL A 40 3.04 -2.31 -6.43
N GLN A 41 3.77 -3.30 -5.89
CA GLN A 41 5.23 -3.20 -5.75
C GLN A 41 5.93 -3.08 -7.11
N GLN A 42 5.52 -3.86 -8.11
CA GLN A 42 6.07 -3.78 -9.46
C GLN A 42 5.86 -2.40 -10.10
N HIS A 43 4.65 -1.84 -9.98
CA HIS A 43 4.37 -0.50 -10.48
C HIS A 43 5.10 0.59 -9.70
N LEU A 44 5.25 0.42 -8.39
CA LEU A 44 6.01 1.33 -7.54
C LEU A 44 7.49 1.36 -7.95
N GLU A 45 8.12 0.19 -8.12
CA GLU A 45 9.51 0.07 -8.59
C GLU A 45 9.69 0.73 -9.96
N HIS A 46 8.77 0.50 -10.90
CA HIS A 46 8.81 1.14 -12.21
C HIS A 46 8.70 2.66 -12.12
N THR A 47 7.83 3.16 -11.24
CA THR A 47 7.63 4.60 -11.05
C THR A 47 8.85 5.24 -10.39
N ILE A 48 9.43 4.59 -9.38
CA ILE A 48 10.67 5.04 -8.72
C ILE A 48 11.82 5.06 -9.73
N SER A 49 12.01 3.98 -10.49
CA SER A 49 13.05 3.87 -11.51
C SER A 49 12.95 4.98 -12.55
N SER A 50 11.72 5.29 -12.98
CA SER A 50 11.47 6.40 -13.91
C SER A 50 11.76 7.77 -13.29
N LEU A 51 11.42 7.95 -12.00
CA LEU A 51 11.63 9.21 -11.29
C LEU A 51 13.11 9.53 -11.07
N ILE A 52 13.92 8.52 -10.73
CA ILE A 52 15.36 8.69 -10.48
C ILE A 52 16.20 8.54 -11.75
N SER A 53 15.57 8.27 -12.89
CA SER A 53 16.26 8.15 -14.17
C SER A 53 16.99 9.45 -14.49
N GLY A 54 18.31 9.38 -14.59
CA GLY A 54 19.17 10.55 -14.83
C GLY A 54 19.59 11.33 -13.58
N MET A 55 19.21 10.89 -12.37
CA MET A 55 19.72 11.46 -11.12
C MET A 55 21.01 10.77 -10.67
N SER A 56 21.85 11.50 -9.92
CA SER A 56 22.95 10.87 -9.18
C SER A 56 22.42 10.04 -8.00
N GLU A 57 23.19 9.05 -7.53
CA GLU A 57 22.76 8.20 -6.40
C GLU A 57 22.46 9.01 -5.13
N ARG A 58 23.23 10.08 -4.88
CA ARG A 58 23.04 10.97 -3.74
C ARG A 58 21.72 11.74 -3.84
N GLU A 59 21.36 12.20 -5.04
CA GLU A 59 20.10 12.91 -5.28
C GLU A 59 18.91 11.96 -5.18
N ALA A 60 19.02 10.76 -5.77
CA ALA A 60 17.99 9.71 -5.71
C ALA A 60 17.62 9.33 -4.26
N ARG A 61 18.64 9.15 -3.39
CA ARG A 61 18.41 8.87 -1.96
C ARG A 61 17.75 10.02 -1.22
N ARG A 62 17.94 11.27 -1.67
CA ARG A 62 17.32 12.45 -1.07
C ARG A 62 15.88 12.66 -1.55
N THR A 63 15.59 12.35 -2.80
CA THR A 63 14.24 12.45 -3.37
C THR A 63 13.33 11.32 -2.89
N ILE A 64 13.86 10.10 -2.75
CA ILE A 64 13.12 8.95 -2.20
C ILE A 64 13.21 8.99 -0.67
N SER A 65 12.46 9.88 -0.05
CA SER A 65 12.22 9.85 1.40
C SER A 65 11.05 8.92 1.74
N ASP A 66 10.95 8.49 3.00
CA ASP A 66 9.89 7.58 3.46
C ASP A 66 8.47 8.18 3.26
N ASP A 67 8.32 9.49 3.46
CA ASP A 67 7.05 10.19 3.22
C ASP A 67 6.66 10.19 1.74
N VAL A 68 7.65 10.40 0.86
CA VAL A 68 7.45 10.34 -0.60
C VAL A 68 7.10 8.92 -1.03
N LEU A 69 7.80 7.91 -0.49
CA LEU A 69 7.51 6.50 -0.75
C LEU A 69 6.08 6.16 -0.34
N ARG A 70 5.66 6.53 0.88
CA ARG A 70 4.30 6.26 1.37
C ARG A 70 3.24 6.91 0.49
N GLY A 71 3.44 8.18 0.09
CA GLY A 71 2.53 8.88 -0.82
C GLY A 71 2.49 8.21 -2.20
N LEU A 72 3.65 7.80 -2.73
CA LEU A 72 3.74 7.12 -4.01
C LEU A 72 3.06 5.75 -3.98
N THR A 73 3.26 4.96 -2.92
CA THR A 73 2.58 3.68 -2.73
C THR A 73 1.07 3.86 -2.71
N ALA A 74 0.54 4.85 -1.99
CA ALA A 74 -0.89 5.14 -1.96
C ALA A 74 -1.43 5.52 -3.36
N ASN A 75 -0.69 6.36 -4.10
CA ASN A 75 -1.05 6.73 -5.46
C ASN A 75 -1.06 5.54 -6.42
N VAL A 76 -0.01 4.71 -6.38
CA VAL A 76 0.09 3.50 -7.20
C VAL A 76 -1.06 2.55 -6.86
N TYR A 77 -1.33 2.32 -5.57
CA TYR A 77 -2.45 1.50 -5.12
C TYR A 77 -3.78 1.99 -5.69
N ASN A 78 -4.08 3.30 -5.56
CA ASN A 78 -5.32 3.88 -6.06
C ASN A 78 -5.44 3.73 -7.59
N ASN A 79 -4.35 3.93 -8.33
CA ASN A 79 -4.33 3.76 -9.78
C ASN A 79 -4.58 2.30 -10.17
N THR A 80 -3.96 1.33 -9.47
CA THR A 80 -4.18 -0.09 -9.71
C THR A 80 -5.63 -0.48 -9.39
N LEU A 81 -6.17 0.01 -8.27
CA LEU A 81 -7.57 -0.23 -7.88
C LEU A 81 -8.55 0.29 -8.94
N ILE A 82 -8.36 1.53 -9.40
CA ILE A 82 -9.19 2.13 -10.46
C ILE A 82 -9.06 1.33 -11.76
N GLY A 83 -7.84 0.93 -12.13
CA GLY A 83 -7.59 0.11 -13.32
C GLY A 83 -8.32 -1.23 -13.26
N ASN A 84 -8.27 -1.92 -12.12
CA ASN A 84 -8.96 -3.19 -11.90
C ASN A 84 -10.49 -3.01 -11.88
N THR A 85 -10.97 -1.87 -11.37
CA THR A 85 -12.40 -1.50 -11.41
C THR A 85 -12.89 -1.34 -12.85
N LEU A 86 -12.13 -0.64 -13.69
CA LEU A 86 -12.47 -0.48 -15.10
C LEU A 86 -12.43 -1.80 -15.86
N LYS A 87 -11.44 -2.67 -15.59
CA LYS A 87 -11.38 -4.03 -16.16
C LYS A 87 -12.61 -4.84 -15.76
N HIS A 88 -13.01 -4.77 -14.49
CA HIS A 88 -14.19 -5.46 -13.96
C HIS A 88 -15.49 -4.96 -14.60
N LEU A 89 -15.68 -3.65 -14.68
CA LEU A 89 -16.84 -3.04 -15.35
C LEU A 89 -16.90 -3.42 -16.83
N ARG A 90 -15.74 -3.47 -17.51
CA ARG A 90 -15.67 -3.96 -18.90
C ARG A 90 -16.12 -5.42 -18.99
N ALA A 91 -15.58 -6.30 -18.15
CA ALA A 91 -15.92 -7.71 -18.15
C ALA A 91 -17.42 -7.95 -17.86
N MET A 92 -18.01 -7.12 -16.99
CA MET A 92 -19.45 -7.12 -16.74
C MET A 92 -20.24 -6.69 -17.99
N ALA A 93 -19.84 -5.59 -18.63
CA ALA A 93 -20.51 -5.07 -19.81
C ALA A 93 -20.37 -5.98 -21.05
N THR A 94 -19.28 -6.73 -21.18
CA THR A 94 -19.05 -7.68 -22.27
C THR A 94 -19.64 -9.07 -22.00
N GLY A 95 -20.13 -9.34 -20.80
CA GLY A 95 -20.63 -10.66 -20.38
C GLY A 95 -19.53 -11.70 -20.14
N GLU A 96 -18.26 -11.28 -20.06
CA GLU A 96 -17.14 -12.17 -19.76
C GLU A 96 -17.22 -12.78 -18.36
N LEU A 97 -17.80 -12.04 -17.40
CA LEU A 97 -18.01 -12.55 -16.03
C LEU A 97 -18.97 -13.74 -15.99
N GLU A 98 -20.07 -13.70 -16.75
CA GLU A 98 -21.01 -14.82 -16.84
C GLU A 98 -20.39 -16.07 -17.48
N ASN A 99 -19.44 -15.89 -18.40
CA ASN A 99 -18.73 -17.01 -19.01
C ASN A 99 -17.72 -17.63 -18.04
N GLN A 100 -17.01 -16.82 -17.26
CA GLN A 100 -16.09 -17.32 -16.23
C GLN A 100 -16.83 -18.04 -15.10
N GLU A 101 -17.99 -17.56 -14.69
CA GLU A 101 -18.81 -18.21 -13.65
C GLU A 101 -19.38 -19.55 -14.13
N LYS A 102 -19.77 -19.64 -15.41
CA LYS A 102 -20.18 -20.92 -16.03
C LYS A 102 -19.05 -21.92 -16.12
N GLU A 103 -17.84 -21.51 -16.54
CA GLU A 103 -16.68 -22.41 -16.62
C GLU A 103 -16.24 -22.93 -15.24
N LEU A 104 -16.29 -22.10 -14.20
CA LEU A 104 -15.99 -22.53 -12.82
C LEU A 104 -17.04 -23.52 -12.30
N SER A 105 -18.33 -23.30 -12.62
CA SER A 105 -19.41 -24.21 -12.23
C SER A 105 -19.36 -25.56 -12.97
N GLU A 106 -18.87 -25.60 -14.20
CA GLU A 106 -18.77 -26.83 -15.00
C GLU A 106 -17.54 -27.69 -14.63
N ALA A 107 -16.51 -27.06 -14.04
CA ALA A 107 -15.33 -27.74 -13.51
C ALA A 107 -15.60 -28.49 -12.20
N GLU A 108 -16.47 -27.98 -11.32
CA GLU A 108 -16.81 -28.64 -10.04
C GLU A 108 -17.71 -29.89 -10.21
N VAL A 109 -18.50 -29.98 -11.27
CA VAL A 109 -19.42 -31.13 -11.49
C VAL A 109 -18.68 -32.39 -11.98
N LYS A 110 -17.41 -32.30 -12.41
CA LYS A 110 -16.64 -33.46 -12.91
C LYS A 110 -15.78 -34.18 -11.86
N SER A 111 -15.67 -33.71 -10.61
CA SER A 111 -14.78 -34.34 -9.61
C SER A 111 -15.44 -35.26 -8.57
N GLU A 112 -16.76 -35.36 -8.49
CA GLU A 112 -17.42 -36.30 -7.57
C GLU A 112 -17.93 -37.58 -8.25
N LYS A 113 -17.05 -38.58 -8.34
CA LYS A 113 -17.48 -40.00 -8.41
C LYS A 113 -16.60 -40.85 -7.49
N PRO A 114 -17.18 -41.56 -6.51
CA PRO A 114 -16.42 -42.15 -5.41
C PRO A 114 -15.75 -43.47 -5.83
N LYS A 115 -14.42 -43.58 -5.64
CA LYS A 115 -13.72 -44.87 -5.68
C LYS A 115 -13.45 -45.37 -4.26
N ALA A 116 -14.24 -46.35 -3.84
CA ALA A 116 -14.02 -47.13 -2.64
C ALA A 116 -12.81 -48.07 -2.75
N LYS A 117 -11.98 -48.03 -1.70
CA LYS A 117 -11.22 -49.12 -1.03
C LYS A 117 -10.40 -50.12 -1.87
N LYS A 118 -9.08 -50.16 -1.60
CA LYS A 118 -8.37 -51.42 -1.26
C LYS A 118 -7.11 -51.17 -0.41
N LYS A 119 -6.99 -51.96 0.66
CA LYS A 119 -5.99 -51.96 1.74
C LYS A 119 -4.64 -52.56 1.32
N SER A 120 -3.58 -52.15 2.03
CA SER A 120 -2.33 -52.86 2.43
C SER A 120 -1.15 -51.87 2.33
N LYS A 121 -0.12 -51.82 3.19
CA LYS A 121 0.43 -52.79 4.13
C LYS A 121 1.33 -52.05 5.15
N ALA A 122 1.27 -52.52 6.40
CA ALA A 122 2.21 -52.42 7.52
C ALA A 122 3.39 -51.42 7.46
N LYS A 123 3.38 -50.47 8.40
CA LYS A 123 4.51 -49.63 8.84
C LYS A 123 5.03 -50.18 10.18
N ALA A 124 6.31 -50.51 10.23
CA ALA A 124 7.15 -50.79 11.39
C ALA A 124 8.48 -50.06 11.08
N LYS A 125 9.19 -49.34 11.96
CA LYS A 125 9.18 -49.18 13.42
C LYS A 125 10.24 -48.09 13.73
N LYS A 126 9.94 -47.24 14.74
CA LYS A 126 10.86 -46.47 15.63
C LYS A 126 11.75 -45.37 15.00
N THR A 127 12.08 -44.24 15.64
CA THR A 127 11.96 -43.71 17.04
C THR A 127 12.20 -42.18 16.94
N SER A 128 11.38 -41.31 17.55
CA SER A 128 11.60 -40.59 18.85
C SER A 128 12.98 -39.91 18.96
N GLU A 129 13.13 -38.63 19.29
CA GLU A 129 12.69 -37.90 20.50
C GLU A 129 12.79 -36.38 20.18
N GLU A 130 11.80 -35.54 20.53
CA GLU A 130 11.74 -34.76 21.79
C GLU A 130 12.54 -33.44 21.65
N LYS A 131 12.08 -32.22 21.94
CA LYS A 131 11.10 -31.68 22.90
C LYS A 131 10.75 -30.25 22.47
N SER A 132 9.47 -29.91 22.44
CA SER A 132 8.93 -28.59 22.86
C SER A 132 9.25 -28.40 24.36
N PRO A 133 9.16 -27.23 25.03
CA PRO A 133 7.85 -26.60 25.23
C PRO A 133 7.93 -25.05 25.38
N SER A 134 6.90 -24.30 24.99
CA SER A 134 5.74 -23.83 25.79
C SER A 134 5.90 -22.34 26.16
N GLU A 135 4.98 -21.49 25.68
CA GLU A 135 3.88 -20.88 26.47
C GLU A 135 4.34 -19.56 27.12
N ASP A 136 3.58 -18.49 27.26
CA ASP A 136 2.15 -18.27 27.04
C ASP A 136 1.86 -16.75 26.95
N LYS A 137 0.62 -16.49 26.54
CA LYS A 137 -0.18 -15.25 26.44
C LYS A 137 -0.06 -14.24 27.59
N ILE A 138 -0.33 -12.95 27.27
CA ILE A 138 -1.33 -12.05 27.91
C ILE A 138 -1.64 -10.96 26.84
N ALA A 139 -2.77 -10.94 26.12
CA ALA A 139 -4.12 -10.47 26.46
C ALA A 139 -4.21 -9.00 26.97
N GLU A 140 -4.97 -8.19 26.23
CA GLU A 140 -5.96 -7.22 26.74
C GLU A 140 -5.46 -5.93 27.42
N ASP A 141 -5.71 -4.76 26.79
CA ASP A 141 -6.72 -3.78 27.24
C ASP A 141 -6.44 -2.32 26.79
N ALA A 142 -7.54 -1.59 26.56
CA ALA A 142 -7.74 -0.13 26.64
C ALA A 142 -7.02 0.88 25.68
N ALA A 143 -7.85 1.53 24.85
CA ALA A 143 -7.74 2.95 24.49
C ALA A 143 -8.43 3.83 25.59
N PRO A 144 -8.60 5.17 25.50
CA PRO A 144 -7.77 6.32 25.05
C PRO A 144 -7.71 7.49 26.10
N ALA A 145 -6.80 8.47 25.98
CA ALA A 145 -6.87 9.88 26.50
C ALA A 145 -5.52 10.57 26.20
N LEU A 146 -5.37 11.71 25.51
CA LEU A 146 -5.76 13.13 25.75
C LEU A 146 -5.24 13.77 27.06
N GLU A 147 -4.73 15.00 26.90
CA GLU A 147 -4.20 16.00 27.87
C GLU A 147 -2.71 15.85 28.26
N ALA A 148 -1.79 16.75 27.88
CA ALA A 148 -1.59 18.18 28.22
C ALA A 148 -0.55 18.37 29.35
N VAL A 149 0.61 18.96 29.01
CA VAL A 149 1.51 19.73 29.90
C VAL A 149 2.28 20.66 28.93
N GLU A 150 1.93 21.94 28.76
CA GLU A 150 2.39 23.12 29.55
C GLU A 150 3.84 23.00 30.06
N GLU A 151 4.78 23.77 29.49
CA GLU A 151 5.16 25.12 29.91
C GLU A 151 5.95 25.15 31.23
N THR A 152 7.25 25.43 31.10
CA THR A 152 8.24 25.98 32.06
C THR A 152 9.61 25.73 31.41
N SER A 153 10.62 26.58 31.39
CA SER A 153 10.99 27.81 32.12
C SER A 153 12.23 28.34 31.36
N GLU A 154 12.27 29.59 30.93
CA GLU A 154 12.93 30.69 31.67
C GLU A 154 14.45 30.80 31.39
N ALA A 155 14.77 31.87 30.64
CA ALA A 155 15.94 32.76 30.71
C ALA A 155 17.32 32.23 31.17
N VAL A 156 18.36 32.47 30.35
CA VAL A 156 19.44 33.44 30.66
C VAL A 156 20.00 34.00 29.34
N MET A 157 19.71 35.28 29.07
CA MET A 157 20.55 36.20 28.28
C MET A 157 21.62 36.80 29.18
N ASP A 158 22.61 37.43 28.55
CA ASP A 158 23.78 38.19 29.05
C ASP A 158 25.06 37.36 29.27
N LYS A 159 26.28 37.76 28.88
CA LYS A 159 26.88 38.84 28.05
C LYS A 159 28.41 38.69 28.17
N ALA A 160 29.16 39.32 27.26
CA ALA A 160 30.63 39.53 27.25
C ALA A 160 31.46 38.31 26.82
N GLU A 161 32.52 38.37 26.01
CA GLU A 161 33.48 39.43 25.64
C GLU A 161 34.19 38.93 24.35
N GLU A 162 34.16 39.69 23.25
CA GLU A 162 35.34 40.35 22.62
C GLU A 162 36.71 39.67 22.87
N SER A 163 37.27 39.00 21.86
CA SER A 163 38.73 38.99 21.60
C SER A 163 39.03 38.27 20.26
N THR A 164 39.29 39.05 19.21
CA THR A 164 40.17 38.64 18.10
C THR A 164 41.60 38.40 18.62
N PRO A 165 42.39 37.58 17.92
CA PRO A 165 43.75 38.04 17.64
C PRO A 165 44.19 37.79 16.20
N GLU A 166 45.14 38.65 15.83
CA GLU A 166 45.75 38.90 14.54
C GLU A 166 46.51 37.73 13.91
N THR A 167 46.56 37.80 12.58
CA THR A 167 47.48 37.12 11.67
C THR A 167 48.90 37.68 11.82
N PRO A 168 49.97 36.85 11.83
CA PRO A 168 51.32 37.34 11.56
C PRO A 168 51.74 37.08 10.10
N GLU A 169 52.56 38.01 9.60
CA GLU A 169 53.29 37.99 8.30
C GLU A 169 54.23 36.80 8.10
#